data_AF-A0A7X8HBQ1-F1
#
_entry.id   AF-A0A7X8HBQ1-F1
#
_cell.length_a   1.000
_cell.length_b   1.000
_cell.length_c   1.000
_cell.angle_alpha   90.00
_cell.angle_beta   90.00
_cell.angle_gamma   90.00
#
_symmetry.space_group_name_H-M   'P 1'
#
loop_
_entity.id
_entity.type
_entity.pdbx_description
1 polymer ?
#
loop_
_entity_poly.entity_id
_entity_poly.type
_entity_poly.pdbx_seq_one_letter_code
_entity_poly.pdbx_strand_id
1 'polypeptide(L)' 'MRKYFDIGSIIVILITLMLFVLALFTKGLTHDILLEAGILLVSVKLIMMAYRNNVFYKDIIEELKKLNQRLNKSN' A
#
# COMPACT_ATOMS: atom_id res chain seq x y z
N MET A 1 -8.16 -3.64 11.25
CA MET A 1 -8.40 -3.07 9.91
C MET A 1 -8.12 -1.57 9.78
N ARG A 2 -8.54 -0.68 10.70
CA ARG A 2 -8.38 0.80 10.56
C ARG A 2 -6.96 1.39 10.63
N LYS A 3 -5.91 0.61 10.96
CA LYS A 3 -4.58 1.15 11.31
C LYS A 3 -3.48 0.90 10.26
N TYR A 4 -3.86 0.40 9.09
CA TYR A 4 -2.89 -0.10 8.12
C TYR A 4 -3.05 0.43 6.70
N PHE A 5 -4.17 1.07 6.39
CA PHE A 5 -4.18 2.04 5.29
C PHE A 5 -3.61 3.32 5.86
N ASP A 6 -2.33 3.58 5.57
CA ASP A 6 -1.73 4.87 5.86
C ASP A 6 -2.57 5.95 5.17
N ILE A 7 -2.95 6.99 5.92
CA ILE A 7 -3.78 8.08 5.41
C ILE A 7 -3.15 8.70 4.17
N GLY A 8 -1.82 8.78 4.11
CA GLY A 8 -1.07 9.22 2.94
C GLY A 8 -1.27 8.32 1.73
N SER A 9 -1.33 6.99 1.93
CA SER A 9 -1.60 6.05 0.83
C SER A 9 -3.02 6.20 0.27
N ILE A 10 -4.01 6.41 1.14
CA ILE A 10 -5.39 6.70 0.71
C ILE A 10 -5.45 8.02 -0.08
N ILE A 11 -4.78 9.06 0.42
CA ILE A 11 -4.74 10.38 -0.23
C ILE A 11 -4.11 10.26 -1.62
N VAL A 12 -2.99 9.56 -1.75
CA VAL A 12 -2.33 9.34 -3.04
C VAL A 12 -3.25 8.59 -4.00
N ILE A 13 -3.91 7.50 -3.57
CA ILE A 13 -4.87 6.77 -4.41
C ILE A 13 -6.00 7.68 -4.88
N LEU A 14 -6.58 8.47 -3.98
CA LEU A 14 -7.69 9.38 -4.30
C LEU A 14 -7.27 10.47 -5.29
N ILE A 15 -6.10 11.08 -5.09
CA ILE A 15 -5.58 12.10 -6.01
C ILE A 15 -5.28 11.48 -7.38
N THR A 16 -4.63 10.33 -7.44
CA THR A 16 -4.34 9.65 -8.71
C THR A 16 -5.61 9.23 -9.44
N LEU A 17 -6.64 8.77 -8.71
CA LEU A 17 -7.95 8.45 -9.27
C LEU A 17 -8.64 9.71 -9.82
N MET A 18 -8.61 10.81 -9.09
CA MET A 18 -9.20 12.09 -9.52
C MET A 18 -8.53 12.63 -10.77
N LEU A 19 -7.19 12.60 -10.82
CA LEU A 19 -6.42 13.01 -12.00
C LEU A 19 -6.68 12.09 -13.20
N PHE A 20 -6.81 10.77 -12.99
CA PHE A 20 -7.19 9.83 -14.04
C PHE A 20 -8.56 10.15 -14.63
N VAL A 21 -9.56 10.40 -13.78
CA VAL A 21 -10.91 10.78 -14.23
C VAL A 21 -10.87 12.10 -15.01
N LEU A 22 -10.13 13.10 -14.54
CA LEU A 22 -9.95 14.37 -15.25
C LEU A 22 -9.24 14.18 -16.61
N ALA A 23 -8.24 13.30 -16.69
CA ALA A 23 -7.56 12.98 -17.94
C ALA A 23 -8.50 12.34 -18.98
N LEU A 24 -9.38 11.42 -18.54
CA LEU A 24 -10.39 10.79 -19.40
C LEU A 24 -11.31 11.81 -20.07
N PHE A 25 -11.75 12.83 -19.32
CA PHE A 25 -12.65 13.87 -19.85
C PHE A 25 -11.95 14.96 -20.66
N THR A 26 -10.65 15.19 -20.43
CA THR A 26 -9.90 16.26 -21.13
C THR A 26 -9.17 15.79 -22.39
N LYS A 27 -8.62 14.58 -22.40
CA LYS A 27 -7.89 14.03 -23.56
C LYS A 27 -8.67 12.99 -24.37
N GLY A 28 -9.80 12.49 -23.85
CA GLY A 28 -10.57 11.43 -24.47
C GLY A 28 -9.95 10.04 -24.26
N LEU A 29 -10.76 8.99 -24.47
CA LEU A 29 -10.46 7.58 -24.16
C LEU A 29 -9.24 6.97 -24.89
N THR A 30 -8.67 7.64 -25.90
CA THR A 30 -7.93 6.96 -26.97
C THR A 30 -6.41 7.15 -26.96
N HIS A 31 -5.86 8.22 -26.38
CA HIS A 31 -4.43 8.51 -26.57
C HIS A 31 -3.52 7.93 -25.47
N ASP A 32 -3.87 8.09 -24.18
CA ASP A 32 -2.92 7.83 -23.08
C ASP A 32 -3.49 6.93 -21.95
N ILE A 33 -4.69 6.38 -22.11
CA ILE A 33 -5.45 5.71 -21.04
C ILE A 33 -4.73 4.52 -20.40
N LEU A 34 -3.98 3.76 -21.20
CA LEU A 34 -3.20 2.61 -20.74
C LEU A 34 -1.97 3.05 -19.93
N LEU A 35 -1.36 4.18 -20.32
CA LEU A 35 -0.23 4.76 -19.61
C LEU A 35 -0.68 5.24 -18.22
N GLU A 36 -1.81 5.96 -18.18
CA GLU A 36 -2.35 6.55 -16.96
C GLU A 36 -2.93 5.48 -16.01
N ALA A 37 -3.62 4.47 -16.56
CA ALA A 37 -4.05 3.30 -15.80
C ALA A 37 -2.86 2.48 -15.27
N GLY A 38 -1.77 2.36 -16.04
CA GLY A 38 -0.54 1.71 -15.62
C GLY A 38 0.10 2.41 -14.42
N ILE A 39 0.16 3.74 -14.43
CA ILE A 39 0.68 4.54 -13.30
C ILE A 39 -0.19 4.33 -12.04
N LEU A 40 -1.52 4.38 -12.18
CA LEU A 40 -2.44 4.11 -11.07
C LEU A 40 -2.24 2.70 -10.49
N LEU A 41 -2.10 1.69 -11.36
CA LEU A 41 -1.95 0.29 -10.96
C LEU A 41 -0.60 0.04 -10.27
N VAL A 42 0.47 0.71 -10.70
CA VAL A 42 1.77 0.71 -10.00
C VAL A 42 1.64 1.34 -8.61
N SER A 43 0.95 2.49 -8.47
CA SER A 43 0.72 3.12 -7.17
C SER A 43 -0.05 2.20 -6.21
N VAL A 44 -1.14 1.57 -6.67
CA VAL A 44 -1.92 0.62 -5.87
C VAL A 44 -1.06 -0.58 -5.44
N LYS A 45 -0.23 -1.11 -6.35
CA LYS A 45 0.67 -2.24 -6.05
C LYS A 45 1.72 -1.89 -5.01
N LEU A 46 2.34 -0.71 -5.10
CA LEU A 46 3.32 -0.24 -4.12
C LEU A 46 2.69 -0.08 -2.73
N ILE A 47 1.45 0.44 -2.68
CA ILE A 47 0.70 0.59 -1.43
C ILE A 47 0.35 -0.77 -0.82
N MET A 48 -0.13 -1.72 -1.63
CA MET A 48 -0.40 -3.09 -1.16
C MET A 48 0.87 -3.81 -0.68
N MET A 49 2.01 -3.58 -1.36
CA MET A 49 3.29 -4.14 -0.98
C MET A 49 3.76 -3.58 0.37
N ALA A 50 3.67 -2.27 0.59
CA ALA A 50 4.00 -1.62 1.85
C ALA A 50 3.12 -2.14 3.00
N TYR A 51 1.81 -2.31 2.76
CA TYR A 51 0.88 -2.92 3.71
C TYR A 51 1.32 -4.33 4.09
N ARG A 52 1.53 -5.20 3.10
CA ARG A 52 1.90 -6.60 3.34
C ARG A 52 3.24 -6.72 4.07
N ASN A 53 4.20 -5.85 3.75
CA ASN A 53 5.49 -5.80 4.43
C ASN A 53 5.35 -5.40 5.91
N ASN A 54 4.46 -4.46 6.23
CA ASN A 54 4.22 -4.04 7.61
C ASN A 54 3.52 -5.14 8.44
N VAL A 55 2.57 -5.86 7.84
CA VAL A 55 1.96 -7.04 8.49
C VAL A 55 3.04 -8.09 8.79
N PHE A 56 3.86 -8.43 7.79
CA PHE A 56 4.93 -9.41 7.96
C PHE A 56 5.96 -8.98 9.02
N TYR A 57 6.32 -7.70 9.04
CA TYR A 57 7.23 -7.14 10.04
C TYR A 57 6.68 -7.28 11.46
N LYS A 58 5.37 -7.06 11.67
CA LYS A 58 4.74 -7.25 12.98
C LYS A 58 4.79 -8.70 13.43
N ASP A 59 4.51 -9.64 12.53
CA ASP A 59 4.55 -11.06 12.83
C ASP A 59 5.97 -11.47 13.26
N ILE A 60 7.01 -11.01 12.54
CA ILE A 60 8.42 -11.23 12.92
C ILE A 60 8.73 -10.68 14.32
N ILE A 61 8.32 -9.44 14.60
CA ILE A 61 8.58 -8.80 15.90
C ILE A 61 7.87 -9.57 17.02
N GLU A 62 6.66 -10.08 16.78
CA GLU A 62 5.92 -10.88 17.75
C GLU A 62 6.62 -12.23 18.01
N GLU A 63 7.09 -12.91 16.96
CA GLU A 63 7.87 -14.14 17.10
C GLU A 63 9.18 -13.92 17.85
N LEU A 64 9.93 -12.86 17.53
CA LEU A 64 11.14 -12.47 18.26
C LEU A 64 10.86 -12.23 19.74
N LYS A 65 9.74 -11.57 20.07
CA LYS A 65 9.33 -11.33 21.45
C LYS A 65 9.01 -12.63 22.18
N LYS A 66 8.30 -13.55 21.53
CA LYS A 66 8.01 -14.90 22.07
C LYS A 66 9.29 -15.70 22.31
N LEU A 67 10.25 -15.63 21.38
CA LEU A 67 11.54 -16.32 21.51
C LEU A 67 12.33 -15.79 22.71
N ASN A 68 12.47 -14.46 22.83
CA ASN A 68 13.14 -13.83 23.96
C ASN A 68 12.49 -14.17 25.31
N GLN A 69 11.15 -14.21 25.37
CA GLN A 69 10.45 -14.62 26.60
C GLN A 69 10.72 -16.08 26.98
N ARG A 70 10.85 -16.99 26.02
CA ARG A 70 11.18 -18.40 26.29
C ARG A 70 12.61 -18.54 26.81
N LEU A 71 13.55 -17.80 26.22
CA LEU A 71 14.95 -17.79 26.66
C LEU A 71 15.09 -17.22 28.08
N ASN A 72 14.45 -16.09 28.38
CA ASN A 72 14.49 -15.48 29.71
C ASN A 72 13.76 -16.30 30.80
N LYS A 73 12.84 -17.20 30.43
CA LYS A 73 12.15 -18.09 31.38
C LYS A 73 12.90 -19.39 31.66
N SER A 74 13.97 -19.67 30.90
CA SER A 74 14.80 -20.87 31.03
C SER A 74 16.08 -20.64 31.83
N ASN A 75 16.38 -19.39 32.20
CA ASN A 75 17.36 -18.99 33.22
C ASN A 75 16.65 -18.68 34.52
#